data_AF-A0A7Y4GT82-F1
#
_entry.id   AF-A0A7Y4GT82-F1
#
_cell.length_a   1.000
_cell.length_b   1.000
_cell.length_c   1.000
_cell.angle_alpha   90.00
_cell.angle_beta   90.00
_cell.angle_gamma   90.00
#
_symmetry.space_group_name_H-M   'P 1'
#
loop_
_entity.id
_entity.type
_entity.pdbx_description
1 polymer ?
#
loop_
_entity_poly.entity_id
_entity_poly.type
_entity_poly.pdbx_seq_one_letter_code
_entity_poly.pdbx_strand_id
1 'polypeptide(L)'
;MAVFVVRRDGQSIFEEDRGRPFYVAKDTDSRWPKAVYESARRGWWIQLETTDTTAGQWAYQRSQMLRTWICLSDPELDAEFPSLPDGPILWRATFKGELGDKLGSGEREFLDLERTLPSELAIPKPSFTVAQSSI
;
A
#
# COMPACT_ATOMS: atom_id res chain seq x y z
N MET A 1 -5.40 3.57 -20.92
CA MET A 1 -4.83 4.20 -19.71
C MET A 1 -5.63 3.67 -18.53
N ALA A 2 -5.00 3.03 -17.55
CA ALA A 2 -5.73 2.53 -16.37
C ALA A 2 -6.01 3.69 -15.43
N VAL A 3 -7.26 3.82 -14.96
CA VAL A 3 -7.67 4.82 -13.97
C VAL A 3 -7.85 4.09 -12.65
N PHE A 4 -7.14 4.53 -11.62
CA PHE A 4 -7.25 3.95 -10.28
C PHE A 4 -8.00 4.91 -9.36
N VAL A 5 -9.00 4.41 -8.65
CA VAL A 5 -9.59 5.13 -7.51
C VAL A 5 -8.67 4.93 -6.32
N VAL A 6 -8.05 6.02 -5.86
CA VAL A 6 -7.16 6.00 -4.70
C VAL A 6 -7.81 6.69 -3.51
N ARG A 7 -7.46 6.27 -2.29
CA ARG A 7 -7.81 6.95 -1.05
C ARG A 7 -6.56 7.35 -0.30
N ARG A 8 -6.56 8.51 0.36
CA ARG A 8 -5.45 8.91 1.22
C ARG A 8 -5.31 7.87 2.34
N ASP A 9 -4.10 7.40 2.53
CA ASP A 9 -3.76 6.57 3.65
C ASP A 9 -3.51 7.47 4.86
N GLY A 10 -4.48 7.56 5.76
CA GLY A 10 -4.36 8.31 7.00
C GLY A 10 -3.64 7.54 8.11
N GLN A 11 -3.23 6.30 7.84
CA GLN A 11 -2.77 5.34 8.83
C GLN A 11 -1.34 4.92 8.50
N SER A 12 -0.37 5.62 9.10
CA SER A 12 1.01 5.12 9.19
C SER A 12 1.27 4.64 10.62
N ILE A 13 1.99 3.52 10.75
CA ILE A 13 2.51 3.05 12.04
C ILE A 13 3.71 3.87 12.52
N PHE A 14 4.32 4.66 11.62
CA PHE A 14 5.42 5.58 11.91
C PHE A 14 4.87 7.00 11.96
N GLU A 15 5.09 7.71 13.08
CA GLU A 15 4.56 9.08 13.26
C GLU A 15 5.15 10.06 12.25
N GLU A 16 6.40 9.84 11.83
CA GLU A 16 7.13 10.67 10.86
C GLU A 16 6.55 10.56 9.44
N ASP A 17 5.78 9.49 9.20
CA ASP A 17 5.08 9.24 7.95
C ASP A 17 3.60 9.67 8.03
N ARG A 18 3.11 10.01 9.23
CA ARG A 18 1.73 10.46 9.45
C ARG A 18 1.53 11.83 8.82
N GLY A 19 0.72 11.88 7.77
CA GLY A 19 0.44 13.11 7.02
C GLY A 19 1.17 13.20 5.69
N ARG A 20 2.11 12.29 5.41
CA ARG A 20 2.71 12.19 4.07
C ARG A 20 1.63 11.87 3.02
N PRO A 21 1.79 12.35 1.77
CA PRO A 21 0.80 12.18 0.71
C PRO A 21 0.86 10.76 0.12
N PHE A 22 0.53 9.77 0.96
CA PHE A 22 0.31 8.39 0.55
C PHE A 22 -1.14 8.13 0.24
N TYR A 23 -1.35 7.33 -0.79
CA TYR A 23 -2.66 6.88 -1.18
C TYR A 23 -2.63 5.39 -1.51
N VAL A 24 -3.72 4.69 -1.23
CA VAL A 24 -3.89 3.26 -1.54
C VAL A 24 -4.95 3.13 -2.61
N ALA A 25 -4.68 2.32 -3.63
CA ALA A 25 -5.66 1.97 -4.63
C ALA A 25 -6.75 1.08 -4.01
N LYS A 26 -8.02 1.45 -4.18
CA LYS A 26 -9.17 0.69 -3.65
C LYS A 26 -9.46 -0.54 -4.50
N ASP A 27 -9.48 -0.35 -5.81
CA ASP A 27 -9.90 -1.35 -6.77
C ASP A 27 -8.68 -1.78 -7.58
N THR A 28 -8.07 -2.88 -7.17
CA THR A 28 -6.94 -3.46 -7.91
C THR A 28 -7.27 -4.91 -8.21
N ASP A 29 -7.23 -5.29 -9.50
CA ASP A 29 -7.34 -6.69 -9.95
C ASP A 29 -6.11 -7.53 -9.51
N SER A 30 -5.13 -6.89 -8.90
CA SER A 30 -3.93 -7.52 -8.36
C SER A 30 -4.21 -8.04 -6.95
N ARG A 31 -3.77 -9.28 -6.69
CA ARG A 31 -3.69 -9.84 -5.33
C ARG A 31 -2.94 -8.91 -4.36
N TRP A 32 -1.99 -8.14 -4.88
CA TRP A 32 -1.10 -7.33 -4.07
C TRP A 32 -1.52 -5.86 -4.03
N PRO A 33 -1.45 -5.21 -2.85
CA PRO A 33 -1.83 -3.82 -2.70
C PRO A 33 -0.93 -2.92 -3.53
N LYS A 34 -1.56 -1.97 -4.23
CA LYS A 34 -0.88 -0.86 -4.89
C LYS A 34 -1.10 0.40 -4.08
N ALA A 35 -0.03 1.15 -3.88
CA ALA A 35 -0.08 2.46 -3.27
C ALA A 35 0.66 3.46 -4.15
N VAL A 36 0.40 4.74 -3.95
CA VAL A 36 1.11 5.82 -4.59
C VAL A 36 1.58 6.82 -3.53
N TYR A 37 2.84 7.19 -3.61
CA TYR A 37 3.42 8.32 -2.90
C TYR A 37 3.51 9.49 -3.87
N GLU A 38 2.89 10.62 -3.54
CA GLU A 38 3.02 11.83 -4.33
C GLU A 38 4.23 12.64 -3.84
N SER A 39 5.29 12.71 -4.65
CA SER A 39 6.41 13.61 -4.38
C SER A 39 6.25 14.93 -5.13
N ALA A 40 7.18 15.87 -4.89
CA ALA A 40 7.16 17.17 -5.55
C ALA A 40 7.32 17.07 -7.08
N ARG A 41 8.01 16.03 -7.58
CA ARG A 41 8.31 15.87 -9.01
C ARG A 41 7.45 14.81 -9.68
N ARG A 42 7.08 13.73 -8.98
CA ARG A 42 6.35 12.62 -9.58
C ARG A 42 5.53 11.80 -8.58
N GLY A 43 4.57 11.06 -9.11
CA GLY A 43 3.87 10.03 -8.35
C GLY A 43 4.64 8.71 -8.39
N TRP A 44 5.10 8.23 -7.25
CA TRP A 44 5.71 6.91 -7.09
C TRP A 44 4.66 5.87 -6.75
N TRP A 45 4.22 5.12 -7.75
CA TRP A 45 3.47 3.91 -7.54
C TRP A 45 4.37 2.84 -6.97
N ILE A 46 3.94 2.21 -5.89
CA ILE A 46 4.63 1.08 -5.27
C ILE A 46 3.71 -0.14 -5.32
N GLN A 47 4.31 -1.27 -5.71
CA GLN A 47 3.64 -2.57 -5.73
C GLN A 47 4.57 -3.59 -5.08
N LEU A 48 4.07 -4.20 -4.01
CA LEU A 48 4.72 -5.36 -3.42
C LEU A 48 4.34 -6.60 -4.22
N GLU A 49 5.29 -7.48 -4.48
CA GLU A 49 5.02 -8.83 -4.96
C GLU A 49 5.65 -9.83 -3.98
N THR A 50 4.86 -10.81 -3.54
CA THR A 50 5.37 -11.92 -2.73
C THR A 50 4.97 -13.25 -3.36
N THR A 51 5.50 -14.34 -2.84
CA THR A 51 5.12 -15.69 -3.27
C THR A 51 3.74 -16.06 -2.75
N ASP A 52 3.09 -17.05 -3.38
CA ASP A 52 1.74 -17.45 -3.00
C ASP A 52 1.63 -17.97 -1.56
N THR A 53 2.74 -18.48 -1.03
CA THR A 53 2.89 -19.03 0.33
C THR A 53 3.11 -17.98 1.41
N THR A 54 3.32 -16.70 1.06
CA THR A 54 3.57 -15.65 2.05
C THR A 54 2.30 -15.32 2.82
N ALA A 55 2.34 -15.44 4.16
CA ALA A 55 1.21 -15.08 5.00
C ALA A 55 0.89 -13.57 4.92
N GLY A 56 -0.41 -13.23 4.97
CA GLY A 56 -0.90 -11.87 4.79
C GLY A 56 -0.27 -10.83 5.72
N GLN A 57 -0.04 -11.17 6.99
CA GLN A 57 0.65 -10.29 7.94
C GLN A 57 2.07 -9.89 7.50
N TRP A 58 2.81 -10.82 6.88
CA TRP A 58 4.16 -10.55 6.38
C TRP A 58 4.10 -9.67 5.13
N ALA A 59 3.18 -9.95 4.21
CA ALA A 59 2.95 -9.09 3.05
C ALA A 59 2.56 -7.66 3.49
N TYR A 60 1.70 -7.51 4.50
CA TYR A 60 1.36 -6.22 5.06
C TYR A 60 2.59 -5.49 5.63
N GLN A 61 3.37 -6.15 6.49
CA GLN A 61 4.59 -5.54 7.05
C GLN A 61 5.59 -5.12 5.97
N ARG A 62 5.80 -5.94 4.93
CA ARG A 62 6.67 -5.57 3.80
C ARG A 62 6.10 -4.41 2.98
N SER A 63 4.78 -4.32 2.85
CA SER A 63 4.15 -3.18 2.19
C SER A 63 4.34 -1.88 2.98
N GLN A 64 4.31 -1.93 4.32
CA GLN A 64 4.64 -0.78 5.18
C GLN A 64 6.11 -0.37 5.01
N MET A 65 7.04 -1.34 5.00
CA MET A 65 8.45 -1.04 4.75
C MET A 65 8.68 -0.36 3.40
N LEU A 66 8.04 -0.86 2.33
CA LEU A 66 8.19 -0.28 0.99
C LEU A 66 7.71 1.18 0.93
N ARG A 67 6.64 1.51 1.66
CA ARG A 67 6.17 2.89 1.82
C ARG A 67 7.22 3.76 2.49
N THR A 68 7.74 3.33 3.63
CA THR A 68 8.77 4.11 4.33
C THR A 68 10.02 4.28 3.44
N TRP A 69 10.45 3.23 2.74
CA TRP A 69 11.62 3.32 1.85
C TRP A 69 11.44 4.34 0.73
N ILE A 70 10.33 4.34 0.00
CA ILE A 70 10.14 5.35 -1.06
C ILE A 70 10.12 6.77 -0.50
N CYS A 71 9.57 6.95 0.70
CA CYS A 71 9.54 8.24 1.37
C CYS A 71 10.90 8.77 1.82
N LEU A 72 11.83 7.88 2.12
CA LEU A 72 13.20 8.24 2.48
C LEU A 72 14.08 8.37 1.24
N SER A 73 13.81 7.56 0.20
CA SER A 73 14.64 7.50 -0.99
C SER A 73 14.26 8.50 -2.08
N ASP A 74 13.02 9.00 -2.13
CA ASP A 74 12.56 9.91 -3.19
C ASP A 74 13.51 11.10 -3.48
N PRO A 75 14.00 11.87 -2.47
CA PRO A 75 14.94 12.95 -2.72
C PRO A 75 16.25 12.49 -3.36
N GLU A 76 16.76 11.32 -2.93
CA GLU A 76 18.00 10.75 -3.43
C GLU A 76 17.82 10.14 -4.83
N LEU A 77 16.68 9.49 -5.10
CA LEU A 77 16.38 8.89 -6.40
C LEU A 77 16.29 9.95 -7.50
N ASP A 78 15.67 11.09 -7.20
CA ASP A 78 15.56 12.19 -8.16
C ASP A 78 16.91 12.90 -8.42
N ALA A 79 17.84 12.85 -7.46
CA ALA A 79 19.18 13.40 -7.58
C ALA A 79 20.12 12.45 -8.34
N GLU A 80 20.10 11.16 -8.00
CA GLU A 80 20.97 10.13 -8.58
C GLU A 80 20.53 9.72 -9.99
N PHE A 81 19.23 9.77 -10.28
CA PHE A 81 18.66 9.36 -11.57
C PHE A 81 17.93 10.52 -12.27
N PRO A 82 18.64 11.57 -12.70
CA PRO A 82 18.04 12.74 -13.32
C PRO A 82 17.38 12.44 -14.68
N SER A 83 17.69 11.30 -15.30
CA SER A 83 17.12 10.83 -16.56
C SER A 83 15.78 10.10 -16.40
N LEU A 84 15.28 9.91 -15.18
CA LEU A 84 13.97 9.29 -14.97
C LEU A 84 12.86 10.15 -15.60
N PRO A 85 11.95 9.53 -16.37
CA PRO A 85 10.94 10.26 -17.13
C PRO A 85 9.98 11.00 -16.22
N ASP A 86 9.64 12.23 -16.56
CA ASP A 86 8.64 13.00 -15.84
C ASP A 86 7.29 12.26 -15.82
N GLY A 87 6.58 12.35 -14.70
CA GLY A 87 5.31 11.66 -14.49
C GLY A 87 5.42 10.36 -13.68
N PRO A 88 4.32 9.60 -13.57
CA PRO A 88 4.23 8.51 -12.60
C PRO A 88 5.15 7.34 -12.91
N ILE A 89 5.84 6.83 -11.89
CA ILE A 89 6.74 5.67 -11.99
C ILE A 89 6.20 4.54 -11.12
N LEU A 90 6.21 3.31 -11.66
CA LEU A 90 5.92 2.11 -10.88
C LEU A 90 7.22 1.47 -10.39
N TRP A 91 7.43 1.52 -9.08
CA TRP A 91 8.41 0.71 -8.38
C TRP A 91 7.78 -0.60 -7.91
N ARG A 92 8.19 -1.70 -8.54
CA ARG A 92 7.78 -3.05 -8.16
C ARG A 92 8.89 -3.71 -7.35
N ALA A 93 8.56 -4.13 -6.13
CA ALA A 93 9.50 -4.80 -5.24
C ALA A 93 9.06 -6.24 -4.99
N THR A 94 9.92 -7.19 -5.34
CA THR A 94 9.69 -8.62 -5.11
C THR A 94 10.59 -9.09 -3.96
N PHE A 95 9.98 -9.60 -2.89
CA PHE A 95 10.74 -10.18 -1.78
C PHE A 95 10.84 -11.69 -1.97
N LYS A 96 12.07 -12.19 -2.13
CA LYS A 96 12.36 -13.62 -2.27
C LYS A 96 12.83 -14.16 -0.92
N GLY A 97 12.03 -15.05 -0.33
CA GLY A 97 12.36 -15.77 0.91
C GLY A 97 11.19 -16.61 1.39
N GLU A 98 11.48 -17.76 1.99
CA GLU A 98 10.48 -18.63 2.64
C GLU A 98 10.01 -17.98 3.95
N LEU A 99 9.18 -16.95 3.80
CA LEU A 99 8.56 -16.22 4.91
C LEU A 99 7.44 -17.09 5.50
N GLY A 100 7.82 -18.09 6.30
CA GLY A 100 6.90 -19.05 6.89
C GLY A 100 7.51 -20.24 7.64
N ASP A 101 8.82 -20.48 7.57
CA ASP A 101 9.43 -21.73 8.07
C ASP A 101 9.62 -21.85 9.59
N LYS A 102 9.12 -20.90 10.36
CA LYS A 102 8.85 -21.14 11.78
C LYS A 102 7.34 -21.23 11.96
N LEU A 103 6.86 -22.46 12.08
CA LEU A 103 5.53 -22.82 12.61
C LEU A 103 5.27 -22.04 13.91
N GLY A 104 4.75 -20.82 13.80
CA GLY A 104 3.96 -20.23 14.85
C GLY A 104 2.67 -21.03 14.91
N SER A 105 2.44 -21.70 16.03
CA SER A 105 1.27 -22.53 16.31
C SER A 105 -0.02 -21.70 16.45
N GLY A 106 -0.40 -20.96 15.41
CA GLY A 106 -1.62 -20.16 15.35
C GLY A 106 -2.42 -20.50 14.10
N GLU A 107 -3.74 -20.61 14.25
CA GLU A 107 -4.66 -20.94 13.17
C GLU A 107 -4.49 -20.03 11.95
N ARG A 108 -4.52 -20.66 10.78
CA ARG A 108 -4.36 -20.04 9.46
C ARG A 108 -5.66 -19.34 9.06
N GLU A 109 -5.86 -18.12 9.51
CA GLU A 109 -6.76 -17.19 8.80
C GLU A 109 -5.94 -16.19 8.00
N PHE A 110 -6.14 -16.18 6.69
CA PHE A 110 -5.78 -15.03 5.88
C PHE A 110 -6.61 -13.85 6.37
N LEU A 111 -5.95 -12.89 7.01
CA LEU A 111 -6.59 -11.64 7.40
C LEU A 111 -6.47 -10.68 6.23
N ASP A 112 -7.61 -10.34 5.63
CA ASP A 112 -7.71 -9.20 4.74
C ASP A 112 -7.22 -7.94 5.45
N LEU A 113 -6.74 -6.94 4.71
CA LEU A 113 -6.17 -5.70 5.24
C LEU A 113 -7.05 -5.06 6.34
N GLU A 114 -8.37 -5.14 6.17
CA GLU A 114 -9.36 -4.64 7.13
C GLU A 114 -9.37 -5.42 8.47
N ARG A 115 -9.06 -6.73 8.45
CA ARG A 115 -9.00 -7.59 9.63
C ARG A 115 -7.66 -7.48 10.38
N THR A 116 -6.62 -6.93 9.76
CA THR A 116 -5.32 -6.65 10.41
C THR A 116 -5.27 -5.30 11.15
N LEU A 117 -6.29 -4.47 11.00
CA LEU A 117 -6.40 -3.22 11.76
C LEU A 117 -6.94 -3.51 13.18
N PRO A 118 -6.35 -2.95 14.24
CA PRO A 118 -6.93 -2.99 15.59
C PRO A 118 -8.38 -2.53 15.57
N SER A 119 -9.27 -3.18 16.32
CA SER A 119 -10.71 -2.87 16.37
C SER A 119 -11.02 -1.42 16.77
N GLU A 120 -10.10 -0.75 17.45
CA GLU A 120 -10.17 0.68 17.82
C GLU A 120 -9.82 1.63 16.65
N LEU A 121 -9.26 1.10 15.56
CA LEU A 121 -8.91 1.78 14.31
C LEU A 121 -9.79 1.33 13.12
N ALA A 122 -10.77 0.46 13.37
CA ALA A 122 -11.74 0.06 12.36
C ALA A 122 -12.61 1.27 11.98
N ILE A 123 -12.48 1.73 10.74
CA ILE A 123 -13.23 2.87 10.22
C ILE A 123 -14.73 2.48 10.25
N PRO A 124 -15.61 3.23 10.95
CA PRO A 124 -17.03 2.96 10.89
C PRO A 124 -17.47 3.05 9.43
N LYS A 125 -18.11 1.97 8.93
CA LYS A 125 -18.68 1.95 7.58
C LYS A 125 -19.65 3.12 7.47
N PRO A 126 -19.41 4.10 6.59
CA PRO A 126 -20.39 5.16 6.41
C PRO A 126 -21.60 4.55 5.68
N SER A 127 -22.75 4.58 6.35
CA SER A 127 -24.05 4.27 5.76
C SER A 127 -24.48 5.44 4.89
N PHE A 128 -24.36 5.29 3.56
CA PHE A 128 -24.96 6.21 2.61
C PHE A 128 -26.20 5.58 1.99
N THR A 129 -27.37 6.12 2.33
CA THR A 129 -28.61 5.88 1.58
C THR A 129 -28.56 6.76 0.33
N VAL A 130 -28.38 6.14 -0.84
CA VAL A 130 -28.53 6.84 -2.12
C VAL A 130 -30.02 6.86 -2.45
N ALA A 131 -30.66 8.03 -2.30
CA ALA A 131 -31.97 8.28 -2.88
C ALA A 131 -31.80 8.37 -4.40
N GLN A 132 -32.42 7.43 -5.14
CA GLN A 132 -32.55 7.56 -6.59
C GLN A 132 -33.61 8.62 -6.87
N SER A 133 -33.18 9.78 -7.36
CA SER A 133 -34.07 10.72 -8.04
C SER A 133 -33.99 10.43 -9.53
N SER A 134 -35.07 9.87 -10.07
CA SER A 134 -35.27 9.66 -11.50
C SER A 134 -35.51 11.00 -12.21
N ILE A 135 -34.86 11.19 -13.36
CA ILE A 135 -35.35 12.04 -14.45
C ILE A 135 -35.79 11.08 -15.55
#